data_AF-K1UG24-F1
#
_entry.id   AF-K1UG24-F1
#
_cell.length_a   1.000
_cell.length_b   1.000
_cell.length_c   1.000
_cell.angle_alpha   90.00
_cell.angle_beta   90.00
_cell.angle_gamma   90.00
#
_symmetry.space_group_name_H-M   'P 1'
#
loop_
_entity.id
_entity.type
_entity.pdbx_description
1 polymer ?
#
loop_
_entity_poly.entity_id
_entity_poly.type
_entity_poly.pdbx_seq_one_letter_code
_entity_poly.pdbx_strand_id
1 'polypeptide(L)'
;MERLSERLTAIEAVLKKLEPVEGLLERVALLENTIYTTKKVFTFQEACMYIGVSESMLYKLTSNKEIPHYKPRGKMLYFAKEELDAWLLQNYEPTVHRA
;
A
#
# COMPACT_ATOMS: atom_id res chain seq x y z
N MET A 1 24.70 39.74 24.46
CA MET A 1 23.96 39.47 23.20
C MET A 1 24.65 38.39 22.37
N GLU A 2 25.97 38.42 22.26
CA GLU A 2 26.80 37.47 21.48
C GLU A 2 26.58 35.97 21.81
N ARG A 3 26.47 35.63 23.09
CA ARG A 3 26.20 34.25 23.54
C ARG A 3 24.80 33.74 23.13
N LEU A 4 23.82 34.64 22.98
CA LEU A 4 22.47 34.25 22.56
C LEU A 4 22.45 33.97 21.05
N SER A 5 23.15 34.79 20.26
CA SER A 5 23.32 34.57 18.83
C SER A 5 24.04 33.26 18.54
N GLU A 6 25.12 32.94 19.26
CA GLU A 6 25.84 31.66 19.10
C GLU A 6 24.93 30.45 19.35
N ARG A 7 24.10 30.54 20.41
CA ARG A 7 23.12 29.48 20.73
C ARG A 7 22.05 29.36 19.65
N LEU A 8 21.59 30.48 19.08
CA LEU A 8 20.61 30.49 18.00
C LEU A 8 21.18 29.83 16.73
N THR A 9 22.42 30.17 16.36
CA THR A 9 23.12 29.56 15.22
C THR A 9 23.33 28.06 15.41
N ALA A 10 23.63 27.61 16.63
CA ALA A 10 23.73 26.19 16.93
C ALA A 10 22.39 25.46 16.77
N ILE A 11 21.28 26.08 17.20
CA ILE A 11 19.93 25.54 17.01
C ILE A 11 19.58 25.48 15.51
N GLU A 12 19.84 26.55 14.75
CA GLU A 12 19.62 26.57 13.29
C GLU A 12 20.43 25.49 12.56
N ALA A 13 21.67 25.24 12.97
CA ALA A 13 22.51 24.20 12.40
C ALA A 13 21.98 22.79 12.70
N VAL A 14 21.40 22.57 13.89
CA VAL A 14 20.75 21.29 14.23
C VAL A 14 19.45 21.11 13.44
N LEU A 15 18.64 22.17 13.32
CA LEU A 15 17.41 22.14 12.53
C LEU A 15 17.68 21.87 11.04
N LYS A 16 18.78 22.36 10.47
CA LYS A 16 19.20 22.06 9.09
C LYS A 16 19.65 20.60 8.86
N LYS A 17 20.10 19.90 9.92
CA LYS A 17 20.54 18.50 9.82
C LYS A 17 19.41 17.50 9.92
N LEU A 18 18.27 17.91 10.48
CA LEU A 18 17.03 17.18 10.28
C LEU A 18 16.66 17.46 8.82
N GLU A 19 16.75 16.45 7.94
CA GLU A 19 16.10 16.56 6.61
C GLU A 19 14.68 17.13 6.84
N PRO A 20 14.16 18.02 5.98
CA PRO A 20 12.83 18.56 6.15
C PRO A 20 11.90 17.40 6.41
N VAL A 21 11.15 17.44 7.51
CA VAL A 21 10.24 16.36 7.92
C VAL A 21 9.29 16.01 6.77
N GLU A 22 9.00 17.00 5.92
CA GLU A 22 8.32 16.91 4.65
C GLU A 22 8.97 15.91 3.68
N GLY A 23 10.29 15.94 3.48
CA GLY A 23 11.01 15.01 2.63
C GLY A 23 11.04 13.58 3.18
N LEU A 24 11.05 13.42 4.50
CA LEU A 24 10.90 12.11 5.14
C LEU A 24 9.48 11.55 4.93
N LEU A 25 8.45 12.39 5.08
CA LEU A 25 7.05 12.02 4.82
C LEU A 25 6.85 11.58 3.36
N GLU A 26 7.41 12.29 2.39
CA GLU A 26 7.36 11.90 0.97
C GLU A 26 8.00 10.53 0.72
N ARG A 27 9.16 10.27 1.33
CA ARG A 27 9.84 8.97 1.21
C ARG A 27 9.06 7.84 1.87
N VAL A 28 8.43 8.10 3.01
CA VAL A 28 7.55 7.12 3.69
C VAL A 28 6.32 6.85 2.82
N ALA A 29 5.68 7.86 2.25
CA ALA A 29 4.55 7.68 1.33
C ALA A 29 4.94 6.86 0.08
N LEU A 30 6.14 7.09 -0.47
CA LEU A 30 6.66 6.31 -1.59
C LEU A 30 6.93 4.84 -1.21
N LEU A 31 7.44 4.61 0.00
CA LEU A 31 7.62 3.26 0.54
C LEU A 31 6.28 2.56 0.75
N GLU A 32 5.28 3.23 1.33
CA GLU A 32 3.92 2.71 1.51
C GLU A 32 3.29 2.24 0.20
N ASN A 33 3.46 3.03 -0.87
CA ASN A 33 3.00 2.67 -2.22
C ASN A 33 3.73 1.43 -2.79
N THR A 34 4.90 1.10 -2.29
CA THR A 34 5.75 0.01 -2.80
C THR A 34 5.55 -1.30 -2.03
N ILE A 35 4.98 -1.28 -0.82
CA ILE A 35 4.86 -2.47 0.08
C ILE A 35 4.14 -3.65 -0.62
N TYR A 36 3.12 -3.38 -1.43
CA TYR A 36 2.36 -4.41 -2.13
C TYR A 36 3.03 -4.91 -3.41
N THR A 37 4.02 -4.18 -3.94
CA THR A 37 4.65 -4.52 -5.22
C THR A 37 5.52 -5.77 -5.12
N THR A 38 6.22 -5.97 -3.99
CA THR A 38 7.18 -7.07 -3.78
C THR A 38 6.58 -8.28 -3.07
N LYS A 39 5.46 -8.14 -2.36
CA LYS A 39 4.88 -9.22 -1.57
C LYS A 39 4.10 -10.18 -2.47
N LYS A 40 4.39 -11.49 -2.38
CA LYS A 40 3.73 -12.52 -3.19
C LYS A 40 2.38 -12.97 -2.64
N VAL A 41 2.18 -12.87 -1.33
CA VAL A 41 0.98 -13.35 -0.63
C VAL A 41 0.44 -12.26 0.27
N PHE A 42 -0.82 -11.90 0.08
CA PHE A 42 -1.54 -10.95 0.92
C PHE A 42 -2.36 -11.66 1.99
N THR A 43 -2.42 -11.05 3.16
CA THR A 43 -3.46 -11.29 4.17
C THR A 43 -4.79 -10.69 3.71
N PHE A 44 -5.87 -10.95 4.45
CA PHE A 44 -7.18 -10.36 4.17
C PHE A 44 -7.17 -8.83 4.09
N GLN A 45 -6.55 -8.14 5.07
CA GLN A 45 -6.49 -6.68 5.10
C GLN A 45 -5.67 -6.12 3.94
N GLU A 46 -4.54 -6.76 3.62
CA GLU A 46 -3.70 -6.35 2.49
C GLU A 46 -4.42 -6.55 1.16
N ALA A 47 -5.19 -7.64 1.01
CA ALA A 47 -6.00 -7.86 -0.18
C ALA A 47 -7.11 -6.81 -0.32
N CYS A 48 -7.79 -6.42 0.77
CA CYS A 48 -8.76 -5.31 0.75
C CYS A 48 -8.12 -4.00 0.26
N MET A 49 -6.94 -3.67 0.79
CA MET A 49 -6.20 -2.47 0.40
C MET A 49 -5.73 -2.55 -1.06
N TYR A 50 -5.25 -3.72 -1.50
CA TYR A 50 -4.72 -3.93 -2.84
C TYR A 50 -5.78 -3.81 -3.93
N ILE A 51 -6.94 -4.46 -3.75
CA ILE A 51 -8.01 -4.44 -4.76
C ILE A 51 -9.00 -3.29 -4.56
N GLY A 52 -8.82 -2.48 -3.49
CA GLY A 52 -9.61 -1.28 -3.23
C GLY A 52 -11.06 -1.54 -2.81
N VAL A 53 -11.33 -2.61 -2.05
CA VAL A 53 -12.69 -2.94 -1.58
C VAL A 53 -12.79 -2.97 -0.05
N SER A 54 -14.01 -2.82 0.47
CA SER A 54 -14.28 -2.95 1.90
C SER A 54 -14.12 -4.39 2.38
N GLU A 55 -13.84 -4.58 3.68
CA GLU A 55 -13.77 -5.91 4.29
C GLU A 55 -15.05 -6.72 4.09
N SER A 56 -16.22 -6.08 4.22
CA SER A 56 -17.51 -6.76 4.02
C SER A 56 -17.70 -7.25 2.59
N MET A 57 -17.20 -6.50 1.60
CA MET A 57 -17.22 -6.91 0.20
C MET A 57 -16.28 -8.08 -0.05
N LEU A 58 -15.04 -8.01 0.43
CA LEU A 58 -14.09 -9.12 0.28
C LEU A 58 -14.57 -10.39 1.00
N TYR A 59 -15.22 -10.26 2.16
CA TYR A 59 -15.86 -11.39 2.83
C TYR A 59 -16.94 -12.04 1.95
N LYS A 60 -17.82 -11.25 1.32
CA LYS A 60 -18.84 -11.79 0.41
C LYS A 60 -18.21 -12.52 -0.78
N LEU A 61 -17.22 -11.92 -1.43
CA LEU A 61 -16.50 -12.53 -2.56
C LEU A 61 -15.86 -13.86 -2.17
N THR A 62 -15.22 -13.91 -0.99
CA THR A 62 -14.58 -15.14 -0.49
C THR A 62 -15.58 -16.20 -0.04
N SER A 63 -16.73 -15.82 0.54
CA SER A 63 -17.79 -16.76 0.92
C SER A 63 -18.48 -17.35 -0.31
N ASN A 64 -18.69 -16.53 -1.34
CA ASN A 64 -19.30 -16.94 -2.61
C ASN A 64 -18.31 -17.68 -3.53
N LYS A 65 -17.03 -17.74 -3.17
CA LYS A 65 -15.94 -18.30 -4.00
C LYS A 65 -15.77 -17.57 -5.34
N GLU A 66 -16.08 -16.28 -5.36
CA GLU A 66 -15.99 -15.41 -6.54
C GLU A 66 -14.57 -14.86 -6.74
N ILE A 67 -13.74 -14.88 -5.68
CA ILE A 67 -12.35 -14.43 -5.71
C ILE A 67 -11.40 -15.58 -5.30
N PRO A 68 -10.25 -15.77 -5.99
CA PRO A 68 -9.26 -16.78 -5.62
C PRO A 68 -8.68 -16.50 -4.23
N HIS A 69 -8.66 -17.52 -3.36
CA HIS A 69 -8.20 -17.38 -1.99
C HIS A 69 -7.76 -18.73 -1.39
N TYR A 70 -6.89 -18.67 -0.39
CA TYR A 70 -6.33 -19.80 0.34
C TYR A 70 -6.77 -19.81 1.80
N LYS A 71 -7.10 -20.99 2.33
CA LYS A 71 -7.52 -21.21 3.73
C LYS A 71 -6.75 -22.37 4.41
N PRO A 72 -5.42 -22.27 4.58
CA PRO A 72 -4.59 -23.39 5.06
C PRO A 72 -4.95 -23.90 6.46
N ARG A 73 -5.57 -23.07 7.31
CA ARG A 73 -6.05 -23.44 8.65
C ARG A 73 -7.56 -23.20 8.84
N GLY A 74 -8.32 -23.08 7.76
CA GLY A 74 -9.78 -22.88 7.78
C GLY A 74 -10.28 -21.49 8.22
N LYS A 75 -9.63 -20.85 9.20
CA LYS A 75 -10.02 -19.53 9.74
C LYS A 75 -9.35 -18.35 9.02
N MET A 76 -8.10 -18.51 8.60
CA MET A 76 -7.29 -17.44 8.02
C MET A 76 -7.39 -17.45 6.50
N LEU A 77 -7.55 -16.26 5.91
CA LEU A 77 -7.61 -16.02 4.47
C LEU A 77 -6.29 -15.43 3.97
N TYR A 78 -5.77 -16.01 2.90
CA TYR A 78 -4.60 -15.52 2.17
C TYR A 78 -4.88 -15.47 0.67
N PHE A 79 -4.16 -14.61 -0.03
CA PHE A 79 -4.36 -14.34 -1.45
C PHE A 79 -3.01 -14.30 -2.14
N ALA A 80 -2.82 -15.07 -3.21
CA ALA A 80 -1.64 -14.93 -4.06
C ALA A 80 -1.81 -13.68 -4.93
N LYS A 81 -0.80 -12.82 -4.96
CA LYS A 81 -0.83 -11.58 -5.74
C LYS A 81 -1.08 -11.86 -7.23
N GLU A 82 -0.37 -12.84 -7.79
CA GLU A 82 -0.48 -13.22 -9.21
C GLU A 82 -1.90 -13.66 -9.59
N GLU A 83 -2.61 -14.36 -8.69
CA GLU A 83 -3.99 -14.76 -8.92
C GLU A 83 -4.98 -13.60 -8.78
N LEU A 84 -4.73 -12.68 -7.85
CA LEU A 84 -5.52 -11.46 -7.74
C LEU A 84 -5.33 -10.56 -8.98
N ASP A 85 -4.11 -10.43 -9.48
CA ASP A 85 -3.82 -9.67 -10.70
C ASP A 85 -4.57 -10.29 -11.89
N ALA A 86 -4.49 -11.61 -12.04
CA ALA A 86 -5.23 -12.33 -13.07
C ALA A 86 -6.75 -12.17 -12.90
N TRP A 87 -7.25 -12.15 -11.67
CA TRP A 87 -8.67 -11.93 -11.36
C TRP A 87 -9.14 -10.52 -11.68
N LEU A 88 -8.35 -9.50 -11.36
CA LEU A 88 -8.66 -8.09 -11.66
C LEU A 88 -8.70 -7.80 -13.17
N LEU A 89 -7.90 -8.53 -13.95
CA LEU A 89 -7.84 -8.39 -15.40
C LEU A 89 -8.87 -9.26 -16.14
N GLN A 90 -9.77 -9.94 -15.42
CA GLN A 90 -10.86 -10.69 -16.03
C GLN A 90 -11.87 -9.77 -16.73
N ASN A 91 -12.53 -10.30 -17.76
CA ASN A 91 -13.58 -9.59 -18.51
C ASN A 91 -13.11 -8.25 -19.10
N TYR A 92 -11.94 -8.25 -19.74
CA TYR A 92 -11.44 -7.09 -20.47
C TYR A 92 -12.44 -6.63 -21.54
N GLU A 93 -12.91 -5.39 -21.42
CA GLU A 93 -13.79 -4.75 -22.38
C GLU A 93 -12.94 -3.88 -23.34
N PRO A 94 -12.83 -4.26 -24.63
CA PRO A 94 -12.04 -3.48 -25.59
C PRO A 94 -12.68 -2.11 -25.82
N THR A 95 -11.85 -1.07 -25.84
CA THR A 95 -12.32 0.27 -26.22
C THR A 95 -12.57 0.33 -27.73
N VAL A 96 -13.60 1.06 -28.15
CA VAL A 96 -13.92 1.25 -29.56
C VAL A 96 -12.78 1.96 -30.28
N HIS A 97 -11.92 1.19 -30.95
CA HIS A 97 -11.05 1.70 -32.00
C HIS A 97 -11.86 1.67 -33.30
N ARG A 98 -12.54 2.79 -33.62
CA ARG A 98 -13.05 2.97 -34.98
C ARG A 98 -11.85 3.12 -35.91
N ALA A 99 -11.70 2.17 -36.82
CA ALA A 99 -10.78 2.25 -37.96
C ALA A 99 -11.24 3.33 -38.94
#